data_AF-A0A7R8L701-F1
#
_entry.id   AF-A0A7R8L701-F1
#
_cell.length_a   1.000
_cell.length_b   1.000
_cell.length_c   1.000
_cell.angle_alpha   90.00
_cell.angle_beta   90.00
_cell.angle_gamma   90.00
#
_symmetry.space_group_name_H-M   'P 1'
#
loop_
_entity.id
_entity.type
_entity.pdbx_description
1 polymer ?
#
loop_
_entity_poly.entity_id
_entity_poly.type
_entity_poly.pdbx_seq_one_letter_code
_entity_poly.pdbx_strand_id
1 'polypeptide(L)'
;MHEQETGWPAHWRSWVRGVAEGRIDGFVLRSEPADWPEKWPDGSAVASFSAGGGRSLLVREGAWRAYGFATPDEFREQCRRRSVAAQTAAGILSLGICRKTSPRSYSGYLYLPGCPEPLVVRLENQRELAEVEALAKEIEPRAVLQKGIQFVDIFRDLPGLWRAVPASRQGPARLGAALAMAAFLCATLGFFWSRAILLALAAETLALLVFWRIHRRSGS
;
A
#
# COMPACT_ATOMS: atom_id res chain seq x y z
N MET A 1 -27.35 -9.13 -20.51
CA MET A 1 -27.65 -9.60 -19.14
C MET A 1 -27.48 -8.38 -18.23
N HIS A 2 -28.53 -7.99 -17.51
CA HIS A 2 -28.65 -6.67 -16.88
C HIS A 2 -27.53 -6.39 -15.85
N GLU A 3 -26.88 -5.23 -15.97
CA GLU A 3 -25.87 -4.67 -15.07
C GLU A 3 -26.43 -4.12 -13.73
N GLN A 4 -27.70 -4.36 -13.44
CA GLN A 4 -28.34 -3.97 -12.19
C GLN A 4 -28.57 -5.23 -11.34
N GLU A 5 -28.18 -5.16 -10.06
CA GLU A 5 -28.40 -6.18 -9.00
C GLU A 5 -27.28 -7.20 -8.71
N THR A 6 -26.00 -6.80 -8.72
CA THR A 6 -24.99 -7.61 -8.01
C THR A 6 -24.95 -7.31 -6.51
N GLY A 7 -25.59 -6.23 -6.05
CA GLY A 7 -25.54 -5.76 -4.67
C GLY A 7 -24.20 -5.12 -4.26
N TRP A 8 -23.18 -5.17 -5.12
CA TRP A 8 -21.85 -4.63 -4.82
C TRP A 8 -21.81 -3.10 -4.96
N PRO A 9 -21.10 -2.38 -4.07
CA PRO A 9 -20.93 -0.94 -4.19
C PRO A 9 -20.31 -0.53 -5.53
N ALA A 10 -20.75 0.61 -6.08
CA ALA A 10 -20.35 1.06 -7.42
C ALA A 10 -18.82 1.18 -7.60
N HIS A 11 -18.12 1.62 -6.55
CA HIS A 11 -16.65 1.78 -6.58
C HIS A 11 -15.89 0.45 -6.64
N TRP A 12 -16.52 -0.68 -6.30
CA TRP A 12 -15.91 -2.01 -6.41
C TRP A 12 -16.19 -2.73 -7.72
N ARG A 13 -17.04 -2.18 -8.61
CA ARG A 13 -17.54 -2.89 -9.80
C ARG A 13 -16.44 -3.49 -10.67
N SER A 14 -15.45 -2.70 -11.08
CA SER A 14 -14.35 -3.19 -11.94
C SER A 14 -13.59 -4.33 -11.27
N TRP A 15 -13.37 -4.23 -9.96
CA TRP A 15 -12.62 -5.19 -9.18
C TRP A 15 -13.38 -6.50 -8.95
N VAL A 16 -14.67 -6.38 -8.63
CA VAL A 16 -15.62 -7.48 -8.49
C VAL A 16 -15.83 -8.21 -9.82
N ARG A 17 -15.85 -7.47 -10.94
CA ARG A 17 -15.80 -8.06 -12.29
C ARG A 17 -14.50 -8.81 -12.53
N GLY A 18 -13.36 -8.27 -12.10
CA GLY A 18 -12.07 -8.96 -12.13
C GLY A 18 -12.09 -10.29 -11.37
N VAL A 19 -12.83 -10.36 -10.25
CA VAL A 19 -13.16 -11.65 -9.63
C VAL A 19 -14.01 -12.46 -10.59
N ALA A 20 -15.22 -12.04 -10.96
CA ALA A 20 -16.11 -12.83 -11.84
C ALA A 20 -15.44 -13.40 -13.12
N GLU A 21 -14.51 -12.66 -13.74
CA GLU A 21 -13.74 -13.06 -14.94
C GLU A 21 -12.58 -14.04 -14.66
N GLY A 22 -12.29 -14.37 -13.42
CA GLY A 22 -11.20 -15.30 -13.06
C GLY A 22 -9.81 -14.66 -13.00
N ARG A 23 -9.71 -13.32 -13.05
CA ARG A 23 -8.40 -12.62 -13.02
C ARG A 23 -7.77 -12.60 -11.64
N ILE A 24 -8.62 -12.55 -10.60
CA ILE A 24 -8.27 -12.63 -9.19
C ILE A 24 -9.30 -13.50 -8.47
N ASP A 25 -8.93 -14.04 -7.31
CA ASP A 25 -9.81 -14.90 -6.51
C ASP A 25 -10.63 -14.15 -5.48
N GLY A 26 -10.26 -12.89 -5.23
CA GLY A 26 -10.80 -12.07 -4.15
C GLY A 26 -9.96 -10.82 -3.90
N PHE A 27 -10.16 -10.17 -2.75
CA PHE A 27 -9.38 -9.02 -2.32
C PHE A 27 -9.63 -8.67 -0.84
N VAL A 28 -8.71 -7.90 -0.24
CA VAL A 28 -8.78 -7.49 1.17
C VAL A 28 -9.33 -6.08 1.34
N LEU A 29 -10.26 -5.91 2.27
CA LEU A 29 -10.98 -4.66 2.55
C LEU A 29 -10.91 -4.31 4.04
N ARG A 30 -11.00 -3.02 4.40
CA ARG A 30 -10.84 -2.53 5.78
C ARG A 30 -12.10 -2.57 6.63
N SER A 31 -13.19 -3.10 6.12
CA SER A 31 -14.45 -3.18 6.84
C SER A 31 -15.07 -4.56 6.66
N GLU A 32 -15.58 -5.13 7.75
CA GLU A 32 -16.72 -6.04 7.75
C GLU A 32 -18.01 -5.19 7.86
N PRO A 33 -18.64 -4.73 6.76
CA PRO A 33 -20.06 -4.51 6.73
C PRO A 33 -20.79 -5.85 6.86
N ALA A 34 -21.85 -5.80 7.64
CA ALA A 34 -22.90 -6.79 7.74
C ALA A 34 -23.66 -7.02 6.41
N ASP A 35 -23.34 -6.25 5.35
CA ASP A 35 -24.15 -6.12 4.14
C ASP A 35 -23.39 -6.40 2.82
N TRP A 36 -22.26 -7.11 2.85
CA TRP A 36 -21.66 -7.56 1.58
C TRP A 36 -22.55 -8.63 0.92
N PRO A 37 -22.67 -8.62 -0.42
CA PRO A 37 -23.38 -9.67 -1.13
C PRO A 37 -22.79 -11.06 -0.84
N GLU A 38 -23.65 -12.07 -0.67
CA GLU A 38 -23.24 -13.46 -0.45
C GLU A 38 -22.66 -14.13 -1.71
N LYS A 39 -22.82 -13.48 -2.87
CA LYS A 39 -22.40 -14.00 -4.18
C LYS A 39 -21.60 -12.98 -4.97
N TRP A 40 -20.62 -13.50 -5.70
CA TRP A 40 -19.95 -12.79 -6.78
C TRP A 40 -20.88 -12.71 -8.01
N PRO A 41 -20.62 -11.80 -8.97
CA PRO A 41 -21.46 -11.66 -10.16
C PRO A 41 -21.54 -12.91 -11.05
N ASP A 42 -20.57 -13.81 -10.95
CA ASP A 42 -20.58 -15.10 -11.65
C ASP A 42 -21.47 -16.16 -10.94
N GLY A 43 -22.10 -15.81 -9.81
CA GLY A 43 -22.96 -16.67 -9.01
C GLY A 43 -22.22 -17.52 -7.97
N SER A 44 -20.90 -17.49 -7.95
CA SER A 44 -20.10 -18.19 -6.93
C SER A 44 -20.28 -17.55 -5.55
N ALA A 45 -20.22 -18.37 -4.50
CA ALA A 45 -20.38 -17.88 -3.14
C ALA A 45 -19.15 -17.08 -2.66
N VAL A 46 -19.40 -16.06 -1.84
CA VAL A 46 -18.39 -15.24 -1.19
C VAL A 46 -18.02 -15.87 0.14
N ALA A 47 -16.74 -16.16 0.32
CA ALA A 47 -16.17 -16.54 1.61
C ALA A 47 -15.44 -15.34 2.22
N SER A 48 -15.66 -15.09 3.51
CA SER A 48 -15.03 -14.01 4.26
C SER A 48 -14.10 -14.56 5.35
N PHE A 49 -12.88 -14.05 5.40
CA PHE A 49 -11.88 -14.40 6.39
C PHE A 49 -11.28 -13.14 7.01
N SER A 50 -11.19 -13.08 8.33
CA SER A 50 -10.49 -11.97 8.99
C SER A 50 -9.01 -11.94 8.58
N ALA A 51 -8.57 -10.82 8.03
CA ALA A 51 -7.19 -10.51 7.66
C ALA A 51 -6.43 -9.73 8.76
N GLY A 52 -7.08 -9.50 9.91
CA GLY A 52 -6.53 -8.78 11.05
C GLY A 52 -6.51 -7.26 10.89
N GLY A 53 -6.46 -6.54 12.02
CA GLY A 53 -6.45 -5.06 12.03
C GLY A 53 -7.69 -4.44 11.39
N GLY A 54 -8.86 -5.04 11.64
CA GLY A 54 -10.16 -4.62 11.11
C GLY A 54 -10.40 -4.97 9.63
N ARG A 55 -9.49 -5.71 8.99
CA ARG A 55 -9.62 -6.07 7.58
C ARG A 55 -10.21 -7.46 7.40
N SER A 56 -10.93 -7.65 6.30
CA SER A 56 -11.44 -8.94 5.86
C SER A 56 -11.06 -9.21 4.42
N LEU A 57 -10.62 -10.45 4.19
CA LEU A 57 -10.36 -11.03 2.89
C LEU A 57 -11.68 -11.62 2.39
N LEU A 58 -12.20 -11.09 1.29
CA LEU A 58 -13.31 -11.68 0.56
C LEU A 58 -12.76 -12.47 -0.61
N VAL A 59 -13.08 -13.76 -0.72
CA VAL A 59 -12.64 -14.64 -1.81
C VAL A 59 -13.78 -15.52 -2.30
N ARG A 60 -13.61 -16.14 -3.46
CA ARG A 60 -14.49 -17.22 -3.89
C ARG A 60 -14.42 -18.42 -2.94
N GLU A 61 -15.59 -18.98 -2.64
CA GLU A 61 -15.70 -20.23 -1.91
C GLU A 61 -14.85 -21.32 -2.61
N GLY A 62 -13.97 -21.97 -1.86
CA GLY A 62 -13.04 -22.97 -2.37
C GLY A 62 -11.72 -22.43 -2.94
N ALA A 63 -11.55 -21.11 -3.10
CA ALA A 63 -10.33 -20.52 -3.66
C ALA A 63 -9.07 -20.86 -2.85
N TRP A 64 -9.20 -21.09 -1.54
CA TRP A 64 -8.08 -21.51 -0.67
C TRP A 64 -7.35 -22.77 -1.14
N ARG A 65 -8.01 -23.64 -1.91
CA ARG A 65 -7.39 -24.84 -2.49
C ARG A 65 -6.29 -24.49 -3.48
N ALA A 66 -6.44 -23.41 -4.24
CA ALA A 66 -5.39 -22.93 -5.15
C ALA A 66 -4.14 -22.45 -4.41
N TYR A 67 -4.28 -22.14 -3.11
CA TYR A 67 -3.19 -21.75 -2.23
C TYR A 67 -2.64 -22.92 -1.39
N GLY A 68 -3.10 -24.15 -1.64
CA GLY A 68 -2.58 -25.37 -1.01
C GLY A 68 -3.26 -25.77 0.30
N PHE A 69 -4.42 -25.20 0.63
CA PHE A 69 -5.14 -25.52 1.86
C PHE A 69 -6.31 -26.47 1.60
N ALA A 70 -6.44 -27.51 2.41
CA ALA A 70 -7.54 -28.47 2.25
C ALA A 70 -8.85 -27.93 2.82
N THR A 71 -8.77 -27.18 3.93
CA THR A 71 -9.94 -26.70 4.68
C THR A 71 -9.97 -25.17 4.78
N PRO A 72 -11.16 -24.56 4.85
CA PRO A 72 -11.30 -23.12 5.05
C PRO A 72 -10.75 -22.66 6.40
N ASP A 73 -10.81 -23.50 7.45
CA ASP A 73 -10.31 -23.14 8.78
C ASP A 73 -8.78 -23.05 8.83
N GLU A 74 -8.08 -23.97 8.14
CA GLU A 74 -6.63 -23.90 7.98
C GLU A 74 -6.22 -22.61 7.25
N PHE A 75 -6.93 -22.28 6.16
CA PHE A 75 -6.70 -21.03 5.43
C PHE A 75 -6.97 -19.78 6.27
N ARG A 76 -8.05 -19.78 7.06
CA ARG A 76 -8.39 -18.69 8.00
C ARG A 76 -7.27 -18.43 8.98
N GLU A 77 -6.71 -19.50 9.56
CA GLU A 77 -5.61 -19.37 10.51
C GLU A 77 -4.35 -18.78 9.87
N GLN A 78 -3.98 -19.26 8.67
CA GLN A 78 -2.82 -18.74 7.96
C GLN A 78 -3.01 -17.30 7.46
N CYS A 79 -4.23 -16.91 7.08
CA CYS A 79 -4.56 -15.52 6.75
C CYS A 79 -4.33 -14.60 7.95
N ARG A 80 -4.81 -14.98 9.14
CA ARG A 80 -4.59 -14.22 10.39
C ARG A 80 -3.11 -14.09 10.74
N ARG A 81 -2.33 -15.15 10.48
CA ARG A 81 -0.87 -15.20 10.69
C ARG A 81 -0.07 -14.52 9.57
N ARG A 82 -0.73 -14.07 8.49
CA ARG A 82 -0.12 -13.50 7.28
C ARG A 82 0.94 -14.42 6.67
N SER A 83 0.60 -15.70 6.53
CA SER A 83 1.52 -16.77 6.16
C SER A 83 1.09 -17.58 4.94
N VAL A 84 0.12 -17.09 4.17
CA VAL A 84 -0.34 -17.72 2.92
C VAL A 84 0.64 -17.43 1.78
N ALA A 85 1.20 -18.45 1.14
CA ALA A 85 2.13 -18.24 0.03
C ALA A 85 1.39 -17.77 -1.24
N ALA A 86 1.89 -16.69 -1.86
CA ALA A 86 1.53 -16.29 -3.22
C ALA A 86 2.74 -15.66 -3.90
N GLN A 87 2.95 -16.00 -5.17
CA GLN A 87 4.06 -15.47 -5.98
C GLN A 87 3.58 -14.86 -7.30
N THR A 88 2.33 -15.12 -7.69
CA THR A 88 1.73 -14.56 -8.90
C THR A 88 1.08 -13.22 -8.60
N ALA A 89 1.02 -12.32 -9.60
CA ALA A 89 0.31 -11.05 -9.47
C ALA A 89 -1.15 -11.23 -9.01
N ALA A 90 -1.85 -12.21 -9.57
CA ALA A 90 -3.23 -12.54 -9.19
C ALA A 90 -3.34 -12.95 -7.71
N GLY A 91 -2.45 -13.84 -7.24
CA GLY A 91 -2.42 -14.25 -5.84
C GLY A 91 -2.04 -13.11 -4.89
N ILE A 92 -1.13 -12.22 -5.32
CA ILE A 92 -0.73 -11.05 -4.53
C ILE A 92 -1.90 -10.05 -4.39
N LEU A 93 -2.58 -9.75 -5.49
CA LEU A 93 -3.78 -8.90 -5.47
C LEU A 93 -4.91 -9.53 -4.64
N SER A 94 -5.08 -10.85 -4.75
CA SER A 94 -6.15 -11.58 -4.06
C SER A 94 -5.93 -11.63 -2.55
N LEU A 95 -4.73 -12.01 -2.12
CA LEU A 95 -4.44 -12.21 -0.70
C LEU A 95 -4.04 -10.91 0.01
N GLY A 96 -3.54 -9.91 -0.70
CA GLY A 96 -3.13 -8.62 -0.14
C GLY A 96 -2.17 -8.77 1.05
N ILE A 97 -2.69 -8.48 2.26
CA ILE A 97 -1.93 -8.56 3.52
C ILE A 97 -1.89 -9.94 4.17
N CYS A 98 -2.73 -10.90 3.73
CA CYS A 98 -2.72 -12.28 4.23
C CYS A 98 -1.51 -13.07 3.71
N ARG A 99 -0.83 -12.53 2.70
CA ARG A 99 0.33 -13.14 2.05
C ARG A 99 1.54 -13.24 2.99
N LYS A 100 2.19 -14.40 2.99
CA LYS A 100 3.53 -14.63 3.54
C LYS A 100 4.54 -13.79 2.78
N THR A 101 5.23 -12.93 3.51
CA THR A 101 6.30 -12.12 2.94
C THR A 101 7.52 -12.12 3.84
N SER A 102 8.67 -11.88 3.25
CA SER A 102 9.94 -11.73 3.97
C SER A 102 10.00 -10.40 4.74
N PRO A 103 10.92 -10.26 5.71
CA PRO A 103 11.13 -8.99 6.43
C PRO A 103 11.51 -7.80 5.55
N ARG A 104 11.98 -8.03 4.31
CA ARG A 104 12.35 -6.98 3.36
C ARG A 104 11.17 -6.48 2.52
N SER A 105 10.01 -7.10 2.67
CA SER A 105 8.81 -6.70 1.92
C SER A 105 8.30 -5.34 2.35
N TYR A 106 7.71 -4.64 1.39
CA TYR A 106 7.11 -3.33 1.57
C TYR A 106 5.61 -3.40 1.24
N SER A 107 4.85 -2.41 1.70
CA SER A 107 3.43 -2.31 1.37
C SER A 107 3.27 -1.61 0.02
N GLY A 108 2.35 -2.07 -0.81
CA GLY A 108 1.81 -1.32 -1.95
C GLY A 108 0.40 -0.87 -1.64
N TYR A 109 0.03 0.31 -2.14
CA TYR A 109 -1.31 0.87 -2.03
C TYR A 109 -1.89 1.02 -3.42
N LEU A 110 -2.90 0.22 -3.73
CA LEU A 110 -3.60 0.27 -5.01
C LEU A 110 -4.84 1.14 -4.88
N TYR A 111 -4.81 2.28 -5.57
CA TYR A 111 -5.91 3.23 -5.62
C TYR A 111 -6.83 2.90 -6.80
N LEU A 112 -8.11 2.75 -6.50
CA LEU A 112 -9.15 2.54 -7.50
C LEU A 112 -10.05 3.79 -7.58
N PRO A 113 -10.58 4.14 -8.77
CA PRO A 113 -11.44 5.30 -8.94
C PRO A 113 -12.68 5.25 -8.03
N GLY A 114 -12.88 6.29 -7.22
CA GLY A 114 -14.04 6.40 -6.34
C GLY A 114 -14.04 5.48 -5.12
N CYS A 115 -12.98 4.67 -4.92
CA CYS A 115 -12.81 3.93 -3.67
C CYS A 115 -12.31 4.87 -2.58
N PRO A 116 -12.95 4.89 -1.39
CA PRO A 116 -12.54 5.76 -0.29
C PRO A 116 -11.18 5.35 0.31
N GLU A 117 -10.79 4.09 0.13
CA GLU A 117 -9.56 3.54 0.68
C GLU A 117 -8.83 2.67 -0.35
N PRO A 118 -7.48 2.68 -0.34
CA PRO A 118 -6.69 1.84 -1.24
C PRO A 118 -6.69 0.38 -0.77
N LEU A 119 -6.62 -0.54 -1.73
CA LEU A 119 -6.30 -1.93 -1.45
C LEU A 119 -4.83 -2.04 -1.03
N VAL A 120 -4.58 -2.76 0.05
CA VAL A 120 -3.23 -2.92 0.60
C VAL A 120 -2.66 -4.27 0.18
N VAL A 121 -1.51 -4.24 -0.49
CA VAL A 121 -0.78 -5.44 -0.92
C VAL A 121 0.61 -5.47 -0.28
N ARG A 122 1.19 -6.67 -0.16
CA ARG A 122 2.58 -6.86 0.29
C ARG A 122 3.44 -7.36 -0.86
N LEU A 123 4.53 -6.64 -1.11
CA LEU A 123 5.42 -6.84 -2.26
C LEU A 123 6.86 -7.04 -1.78
N GLU A 124 7.61 -7.91 -2.44
CA GLU A 124 8.98 -8.25 -2.06
C GLU A 124 10.03 -7.50 -2.89
N ASN A 125 9.72 -7.16 -4.13
CA ASN A 125 10.68 -6.60 -5.08
C ASN A 125 9.98 -5.75 -6.16
N GLN A 126 10.77 -5.11 -7.03
CA GLN A 126 10.24 -4.25 -8.10
C GLN A 126 9.55 -5.03 -9.22
N ARG A 127 9.91 -6.30 -9.43
CA ARG A 127 9.27 -7.15 -10.41
C ARG A 127 7.81 -7.43 -10.03
N GLU A 128 7.58 -7.80 -8.77
CA GLU A 128 6.22 -7.98 -8.25
C GLU A 128 5.39 -6.69 -8.36
N LEU A 129 6.00 -5.52 -8.07
CA LEU A 129 5.31 -4.24 -8.25
C LEU A 129 4.81 -4.07 -9.69
N ALA A 130 5.70 -4.28 -10.67
CA ALA A 130 5.36 -4.11 -12.08
C ALA A 130 4.30 -5.12 -12.56
N GLU A 131 4.42 -6.39 -12.17
CA GLU A 131 3.46 -7.44 -12.53
C GLU A 131 2.09 -7.19 -11.90
N VAL A 132 2.06 -6.79 -10.63
CA VAL A 132 0.82 -6.44 -9.91
C VAL A 132 0.17 -5.20 -10.49
N GLU A 133 0.95 -4.17 -10.83
CA GLU A 133 0.44 -2.95 -11.46
C GLU A 133 -0.14 -3.25 -12.84
N ALA A 134 0.53 -4.07 -13.65
CA ALA A 134 0.04 -4.47 -14.97
C ALA A 134 -1.32 -5.16 -14.86
N LEU A 135 -1.43 -6.19 -14.02
CA LEU A 135 -2.69 -6.92 -13.82
C LEU A 135 -3.80 -6.00 -13.25
N ALA A 136 -3.46 -5.12 -12.32
CA ALA A 136 -4.43 -4.17 -11.78
C ALA A 136 -4.98 -3.23 -12.86
N LYS A 137 -4.13 -2.77 -13.79
CA LYS A 137 -4.52 -1.92 -14.93
C LYS A 137 -5.33 -2.67 -15.97
N GLU A 138 -5.14 -3.98 -16.11
CA GLU A 138 -6.01 -4.80 -16.95
C GLU A 138 -7.44 -4.92 -16.38
N ILE A 139 -7.58 -4.97 -15.05
CA ILE A 139 -8.88 -5.03 -14.36
C ILE A 139 -9.56 -3.66 -14.36
N GLU A 140 -8.81 -2.63 -13.98
CA GLU A 140 -9.24 -1.23 -13.89
C GLU A 140 -8.15 -0.33 -14.50
N PRO A 141 -8.30 0.17 -15.74
CA PRO A 141 -7.29 0.95 -16.45
C PRO A 141 -6.80 2.20 -15.72
N ARG A 142 -7.63 2.75 -14.82
CA ARG A 142 -7.28 3.93 -14.02
C ARG A 142 -6.68 3.58 -12.65
N ALA A 143 -6.44 2.31 -12.37
CA ALA A 143 -5.81 1.88 -11.13
C ALA A 143 -4.37 2.41 -11.04
N VAL A 144 -4.01 2.91 -9.86
CA VAL A 144 -2.66 3.42 -9.59
C VAL A 144 -2.07 2.67 -8.42
N LEU A 145 -0.98 1.95 -8.66
CA LEU A 145 -0.23 1.28 -7.61
C LEU A 145 0.89 2.20 -7.13
N GLN A 146 0.84 2.58 -5.85
CA GLN A 146 1.92 3.33 -5.23
C GLN A 146 2.70 2.43 -4.27
N LYS A 147 4.03 2.46 -4.39
CA LYS A 147 4.90 1.87 -3.38
C LYS A 147 4.72 2.64 -2.07
N GLY A 148 4.30 1.94 -1.03
CA GLY A 148 4.26 2.46 0.32
C GLY A 148 5.66 2.78 0.79
N ILE A 149 5.88 4.03 1.16
CA ILE A 149 7.13 4.48 1.75
C ILE A 149 7.14 3.99 3.20
N GLN A 150 7.84 2.89 3.48
CA GLN A 150 8.14 2.57 4.88
C GLN A 150 9.28 3.48 5.33
N PHE A 151 9.17 4.12 6.50
CA PHE A 151 10.27 4.90 7.09
C PHE A 151 11.59 4.09 7.12
N VAL A 152 11.49 2.77 7.32
CA VAL A 152 12.61 1.83 7.27
C VAL A 152 13.25 1.76 5.88
N ASP A 153 12.48 1.84 4.80
CA ASP A 153 13.03 1.89 3.43
C ASP A 153 13.83 3.18 3.21
N ILE A 154 13.38 4.33 3.76
CA ILE A 154 14.13 5.59 3.72
C ILE A 154 15.50 5.41 4.42
N PHE A 155 15.52 4.83 5.62
CA PHE A 155 16.78 4.57 6.34
C PHE A 155 17.67 3.55 5.65
N ARG A 156 17.09 2.53 5.02
CA ARG A 156 17.84 1.51 4.26
C ARG A 156 18.46 2.08 2.99
N ASP A 157 17.75 2.96 2.30
CA ASP A 157 18.17 3.51 1.01
C ASP A 157 19.01 4.79 1.19
N LEU A 158 18.99 5.40 2.39
CA LEU A 158 19.79 6.58 2.79
C LEU A 158 21.29 6.45 2.46
N PRO A 159 21.99 5.34 2.76
CA PRO A 159 23.40 5.18 2.44
C PRO A 159 23.67 5.19 0.94
N GLY A 160 22.75 4.65 0.13
CA GLY A 160 22.83 4.67 -1.33
C GLY A 160 22.66 6.08 -1.88
N LEU A 161 21.64 6.79 -1.39
CA LEU A 161 21.40 8.20 -1.72
C LEU A 161 22.57 9.10 -1.32
N TRP A 162 23.21 8.81 -0.18
CA TRP A 162 24.37 9.56 0.30
C TRP A 162 25.61 9.39 -0.57
N ARG A 163 25.84 8.17 -1.08
CA ARG A 163 26.93 7.88 -2.02
C ARG A 163 26.70 8.49 -3.41
N ALA A 164 25.43 8.67 -3.80
CA ALA A 164 25.06 9.29 -5.07
C ALA A 164 25.24 10.83 -5.06
N VAL A 165 25.51 11.45 -3.90
CA VAL A 165 25.72 12.90 -3.80
C VAL A 165 27.10 13.28 -4.35
N PRO A 166 27.18 14.12 -5.40
CA PRO A 166 28.45 14.58 -5.95
C PRO A 166 29.30 15.27 -4.87
N ALA A 167 30.63 15.11 -4.93
CA ALA A 167 31.55 15.66 -3.93
C ALA A 167 31.36 17.18 -3.71
N SER A 168 31.07 17.94 -4.77
CA SER A 168 30.79 19.38 -4.72
C SER A 168 29.51 19.76 -3.96
N ARG A 169 28.61 18.80 -3.71
CA ARG A 169 27.32 19.00 -3.03
C ARG A 169 27.23 18.32 -1.66
N GLN A 170 28.30 17.63 -1.22
CA GLN A 170 28.30 16.92 0.06
C GLN A 170 28.25 17.86 1.27
N GLY A 171 28.90 19.02 1.23
CA GLY A 171 28.82 20.03 2.30
C GLY A 171 27.39 20.55 2.52
N PRO A 172 26.72 21.06 1.46
CA PRO A 172 25.31 21.45 1.52
C PRO A 172 24.36 20.31 1.92
N ALA A 173 24.59 19.10 1.41
CA ALA A 173 23.77 17.94 1.77
C ALA A 173 23.89 17.58 3.26
N ARG A 174 25.11 17.62 3.83
CA ARG A 174 25.35 17.43 5.27
C ARG A 174 24.63 18.49 6.11
N LEU A 175 24.67 19.74 5.68
CA LEU A 175 23.99 20.83 6.38
C LEU A 175 22.46 20.65 6.34
N GLY A 176 21.92 20.27 5.18
CA GLY A 176 20.49 19.96 5.02
C GLY A 176 20.05 18.78 5.87
N ALA A 177 20.83 17.70 5.92
CA ALA A 177 20.55 16.54 6.78
C ALA A 177 20.60 16.89 8.27
N ALA A 178 21.58 17.70 8.71
CA ALA A 178 21.68 18.17 10.08
C ALA A 178 20.46 19.04 10.47
N LEU A 179 20.03 19.93 9.56
CA LEU A 179 18.83 20.75 9.75
C LEU A 179 17.55 19.92 9.77
N ALA A 180 17.41 18.93 8.90
CA ALA A 180 16.26 18.02 8.88
C ALA A 180 16.17 17.19 10.17
N MET A 181 17.31 16.71 10.68
CA MET A 181 17.38 15.99 11.95
C MET A 181 17.06 16.91 13.14
N ALA A 182 17.57 18.14 13.15
CA ALA A 182 17.22 19.13 14.16
C ALA A 182 15.72 19.47 14.12
N ALA A 183 15.15 19.66 12.93
CA ALA A 183 13.72 19.90 12.75
C ALA A 183 12.87 18.71 13.21
N PHE A 184 13.27 17.47 12.87
CA PHE A 184 12.60 16.26 13.32
C PHE A 184 12.64 16.11 14.85
N LEU A 185 13.80 16.36 15.48
CA LEU A 185 13.93 16.35 16.93
C LEU A 185 13.07 17.44 17.58
N CYS A 186 13.08 18.66 17.05
CA CYS A 186 12.23 19.76 17.52
C CYS A 186 10.73 19.46 17.32
N ALA A 187 10.33 18.85 16.21
CA ALA A 187 8.96 18.44 15.95
C ALA A 187 8.51 17.30 16.87
N THR A 188 9.39 16.34 17.15
CA THR A 188 9.13 15.22 18.07
C THR A 188 9.02 15.72 19.50
N LEU A 189 9.95 16.57 19.96
CA LEU A 189 9.86 17.24 21.27
C LEU A 189 8.63 18.14 21.34
N GLY A 190 8.31 18.79 20.23
CA GLY A 190 7.16 19.66 20.09
C GLY A 190 5.81 18.94 20.09
N PHE A 191 5.76 17.69 19.64
CA PHE A 191 4.57 16.86 19.73
C PHE A 191 4.14 16.60 21.18
N PHE A 192 5.10 16.63 22.12
CA PHE A 192 4.81 16.50 23.56
C PHE A 192 4.49 17.83 24.25
N TRP A 193 4.70 18.98 23.61
CA TRP A 193 4.49 20.31 24.17
C TRP A 193 3.65 21.19 23.24
N SER A 194 2.41 21.49 23.64
CA SER A 194 1.31 22.09 22.87
C SER A 194 1.54 23.49 22.24
N ARG A 195 2.78 24.00 22.17
CA ARG A 195 3.14 25.29 21.55
C ARG A 195 4.13 25.18 20.37
N ALA A 196 4.47 23.98 19.92
CA ALA A 196 5.55 23.76 18.95
C ALA A 196 5.20 23.87 17.46
N ILE A 197 3.91 23.92 17.10
CA ILE A 197 3.49 24.13 15.71
C ILE A 197 4.05 25.45 15.15
N LEU A 198 4.12 26.49 15.98
CA LEU A 198 4.71 27.78 15.61
C LEU A 198 6.22 27.71 15.38
N LEU A 199 6.93 26.87 16.15
CA LEU A 199 8.37 26.64 15.98
C LEU A 199 8.68 25.81 14.75
N ALA A 200 7.87 24.79 14.45
CA ALA A 200 7.99 23.99 13.24
C ALA A 200 7.73 24.84 11.97
N LEU A 201 6.67 25.65 11.97
CA LEU A 201 6.38 26.60 10.89
C LEU A 201 7.51 27.62 10.70
N ALA A 202 8.07 28.16 11.79
CA ALA A 202 9.21 29.08 11.71
C ALA A 202 10.46 28.40 11.12
N ALA A 203 10.74 27.15 11.51
CA ALA A 203 11.87 26.38 11.01
C ALA A 203 11.71 26.02 9.52
N GLU A 204 10.53 25.58 9.09
CA GLU A 204 10.23 25.31 7.67
C GLU A 204 10.34 26.58 6.83
N THR A 205 9.84 27.71 7.33
CA THR A 205 9.95 29.01 6.64
C THR A 205 11.41 29.45 6.51
N LEU A 206 12.23 29.25 7.55
CA LEU A 206 13.66 29.57 7.50
C LEU A 206 14.42 28.66 6.51
N ALA A 207 14.08 27.37 6.47
CA ALA A 207 14.68 26.42 5.55
C ALA A 207 14.35 26.78 4.10
N LEU A 208 13.09 27.12 3.80
CA LEU A 208 12.66 27.58 2.47
C LEU A 208 13.38 28.87 2.04
N LEU A 209 13.58 29.82 2.96
CA LEU A 209 14.34 31.05 2.71
C LEU A 209 15.81 30.77 2.36
N VAL A 210 16.45 29.84 3.08
CA VAL A 210 17.84 29.42 2.79
C VAL A 210 17.92 28.77 1.40
N PHE A 211 17.00 27.86 1.09
CA PHE A 211 16.95 27.22 -0.23
C PHE A 211 16.71 28.22 -1.36
N TRP A 212 15.79 29.17 -1.18
CA TRP A 212 15.54 30.24 -2.15
C TRP A 212 16.77 31.12 -2.39
N ARG A 213 17.51 31.45 -1.32
CA ARG A 213 18.73 32.26 -1.42
C ARG A 213 19.87 31.54 -2.14
N ILE A 214 20.00 30.23 -1.92
CA ILE A 214 20.98 29.38 -2.62
C ILE A 214 20.61 29.29 -4.09
N HIS A 215 19.34 29.05 -4.43
CA HIS A 215 18.90 28.95 -5.82
C HIS A 215 19.14 30.25 -6.61
N ARG A 216 18.88 31.41 -6.01
CA ARG A 216 19.11 32.72 -6.64
C ARG A 216 20.59 33.01 -6.93
N ARG A 217 21.53 32.40 -6.20
CA ARG A 217 22.97 32.54 -6.41
C ARG A 217 23.57 31.54 -7.41
N SER A 218 22.82 30.51 -7.81
CA SER A 218 23.25 29.53 -8.81
C SER A 218 22.75 29.84 -10.22
N GLY A 219 22.00 30.93 -10.40
CA GLY A 219 21.48 31.42 -11.68
C GLY A 219 22.20 32.67 -12.23
N SER A 220 23.37 33.01 -11.68
CA SER A 220 24.31 34.02 -12.21
C SER A 220 25.63 33.34 -12.53
#